data_AF-A0A7W0WDS6-F1
#
_entry.id   AF-A0A7W0WDS6-F1
#
_cell.length_a   1.000
_cell.length_b   1.000
_cell.length_c   1.000
_cell.angle_alpha   90.00
_cell.angle_beta   90.00
_cell.angle_gamma   90.00
#
_symmetry.space_group_name_H-M   'P 1'
#
loop_
_entity.id
_entity.type
_entity.pdbx_description
1 polymer ?
#
loop_
_entity_poly.entity_id
_entity_poly.type
_entity_poly.pdbx_seq_one_letter_code
_entity_poly.pdbx_strand_id
1 'polypeptide(L)'
;GWAGVLEDTAPGLPPLQPADLAAGALGAVVEVLAAVLERQRTGRGARLTISMTHGAHRLVSHRLDQRGGSGDPLPRFLTGGLACYRIYETADGRHLTVGALEPKFFHRLCEVIDRPELAERHLEPEAQEELSSQLAATFAARSLADWLRLFDAEDVCVGPVATLAEGADAFGVETGPPSAPVGHDTAAWRAELGFF
;
A
#
# COMPACT_ATOMS: atom_id res chain seq x y z
N GLY A 1 -7.88 13.72 12.63
CA GLY A 1 -7.51 15.07 13.09
C GLY A 1 -6.18 15.02 13.82
N TRP A 2 -6.19 14.86 15.14
CA TRP A 2 -5.01 14.92 16.02
C TRP A 2 -3.81 14.05 15.62
N ALA A 3 -4.04 12.94 14.93
CA ALA A 3 -3.00 12.02 14.50
C ALA A 3 -2.22 12.44 13.23
N GLY A 4 -2.60 13.56 12.59
CA GLY A 4 -2.01 14.02 11.32
C GLY A 4 -2.54 13.33 10.06
N VAL A 5 -3.32 12.25 10.20
CA VAL A 5 -3.81 11.41 9.08
C VAL A 5 -4.68 12.14 8.05
N LEU A 6 -5.22 13.32 8.38
CA LEU A 6 -6.10 14.08 7.49
C LEU A 6 -5.36 15.14 6.64
N GLU A 7 -4.03 15.26 6.78
CA GLU A 7 -3.24 16.30 6.11
C GLU A 7 -3.47 16.34 4.59
N ASP A 8 -3.50 15.20 3.92
CA ASP A 8 -3.66 15.12 2.46
C ASP A 8 -5.13 15.13 1.99
N THR A 9 -6.10 14.88 2.89
CA THR A 9 -7.51 14.74 2.50
C THR A 9 -8.37 15.93 2.88
N ALA A 10 -7.91 16.79 3.80
CA ALA A 10 -8.67 17.94 4.28
C ALA A 10 -9.00 18.93 3.13
N PRO A 11 -10.21 19.53 3.11
CA PRO A 11 -11.29 19.44 4.10
C PRO A 11 -12.20 18.19 3.96
N GLY A 12 -11.87 17.24 3.10
CA GLY A 12 -12.57 15.96 2.94
C GLY A 12 -12.22 14.90 3.99
N LEU A 13 -13.12 13.93 4.14
CA LEU A 13 -12.86 12.72 4.94
C LEU A 13 -12.09 11.68 4.10
N PRO A 14 -11.20 10.90 4.71
CA PRO A 14 -10.60 9.75 4.05
C PRO A 14 -11.67 8.69 3.76
N PRO A 15 -11.52 7.90 2.69
CA PRO A 15 -12.47 6.84 2.34
C PRO A 15 -12.44 5.65 3.31
N LEU A 16 -11.43 5.59 4.18
CA LEU A 16 -11.27 4.61 5.26
C LEU A 16 -11.36 5.33 6.62
N GLN A 17 -11.84 4.66 7.66
CA GLN A 17 -11.78 5.12 9.05
C GLN A 17 -10.52 4.57 9.75
N PRO A 18 -9.34 5.21 9.62
CA PRO A 18 -8.07 4.67 10.11
C PRO A 18 -8.01 4.57 11.64
N ALA A 19 -8.68 5.48 12.34
CA ALA A 19 -8.71 5.48 13.80
C ALA A 19 -9.55 4.31 14.34
N ASP A 20 -10.73 4.09 13.76
CA ASP A 20 -11.70 3.10 14.21
C ASP A 20 -11.32 1.68 13.79
N LEU A 21 -11.04 1.49 12.50
CA LEU A 21 -10.80 0.15 11.94
C LEU A 21 -9.36 -0.31 12.17
N ALA A 22 -8.38 0.46 11.72
CA ALA A 22 -6.98 0.03 11.76
C ALA A 22 -6.34 0.22 13.14
N ALA A 23 -6.40 1.42 13.70
CA ALA A 23 -5.76 1.72 14.98
C ALA A 23 -6.54 1.16 16.18
N GLY A 24 -7.87 1.25 16.15
CA GLY A 24 -8.77 0.82 17.21
C GLY A 24 -9.02 -0.68 17.17
N ALA A 25 -9.84 -1.14 16.23
CA ALA A 25 -10.32 -2.51 16.18
C ALA A 25 -9.18 -3.52 15.90
N LEU A 26 -8.45 -3.37 14.80
CA LEU A 26 -7.34 -4.28 14.47
C LEU A 26 -6.21 -4.20 15.51
N GLY A 27 -5.86 -2.98 15.96
CA GLY A 27 -4.90 -2.80 17.06
C GLY A 27 -5.30 -3.52 18.34
N ALA A 28 -6.57 -3.42 18.75
CA ALA A 28 -7.09 -4.13 19.92
C ALA A 28 -7.04 -5.66 19.74
N VAL A 29 -7.42 -6.17 18.56
CA VAL A 29 -7.35 -7.61 18.26
C VAL A 29 -5.91 -8.12 18.39
N VAL A 30 -4.93 -7.42 17.83
CA VAL A 30 -3.51 -7.81 17.92
C VAL A 30 -3.05 -7.88 19.37
N GLU A 31 -3.29 -6.82 20.16
CA GLU A 31 -2.87 -6.76 21.56
C GLU A 31 -3.57 -7.82 22.43
N VAL A 32 -4.86 -8.07 22.20
CA VAL A 32 -5.61 -9.12 22.90
C VAL A 32 -5.06 -10.51 22.56
N LEU A 33 -4.81 -10.81 21.29
CA LEU A 33 -4.24 -12.10 20.87
C LEU A 33 -2.84 -12.31 21.45
N ALA A 34 -2.00 -11.27 21.46
CA ALA A 34 -0.68 -11.31 22.09
C ALA A 34 -0.78 -11.60 23.60
N ALA A 35 -1.69 -10.92 24.30
CA ALA A 35 -1.93 -11.14 25.73
C ALA A 35 -2.47 -12.55 26.02
N VAL A 36 -3.34 -13.10 25.16
CA VAL A 36 -3.82 -14.48 25.26
C VAL A 36 -2.67 -15.47 25.08
N LEU A 37 -1.80 -15.25 24.09
CA LEU A 37 -0.63 -16.11 23.85
C LEU A 37 0.35 -16.07 25.04
N GLU A 38 0.61 -14.90 25.61
CA GLU A 38 1.44 -14.78 26.82
C GLU A 38 0.78 -15.46 28.02
N ARG A 39 -0.53 -15.27 28.21
CA ARG A 39 -1.29 -15.90 29.29
C ARG A 39 -1.24 -17.42 29.20
N GLN A 40 -1.27 -18.01 28.01
CA GLN A 40 -1.15 -19.47 27.85
C GLN A 40 0.18 -20.01 28.39
N ARG A 41 1.26 -19.21 28.33
CA ARG A 41 2.60 -19.60 28.81
C ARG A 41 2.83 -19.27 30.28
N THR A 42 2.25 -18.18 30.76
CA THR A 42 2.56 -17.61 32.08
C THR A 42 1.43 -17.77 33.12
N GLY A 43 0.21 -18.04 32.68
CA GLY A 43 -1.00 -18.03 33.51
C GLY A 43 -1.47 -16.64 33.95
N ARG A 44 -0.78 -15.56 33.56
CA ARG A 44 -1.07 -14.18 34.01
C ARG A 44 -1.90 -13.42 32.98
N GLY A 45 -2.88 -12.65 33.44
CA GLY A 45 -3.63 -11.72 32.60
C GLY A 45 -2.95 -10.35 32.49
N ALA A 46 -3.46 -9.51 31.59
CA ALA A 46 -2.98 -8.14 31.38
C ALA A 46 -4.14 -7.16 31.24
N ARG A 47 -3.90 -5.88 31.59
CA ARG A 47 -4.78 -4.75 31.25
C ARG A 47 -4.22 -4.07 30.00
N LEU A 48 -5.02 -3.98 28.96
CA LEU A 48 -4.62 -3.39 27.67
C LEU A 48 -5.19 -1.98 27.53
N THR A 49 -4.39 -1.06 27.00
CA THR A 49 -4.79 0.31 26.68
C THR A 49 -4.57 0.55 25.19
N ILE A 50 -5.66 0.68 24.44
CA ILE A 50 -5.61 0.84 22.98
C ILE A 50 -5.91 2.30 22.64
N SER A 51 -4.90 3.02 22.16
CA SER A 51 -5.05 4.43 21.79
C SER A 51 -5.28 4.57 20.29
N MET A 52 -6.51 4.93 19.90
CA MET A 52 -6.85 5.20 18.50
C MET A 52 -6.00 6.33 17.92
N THR A 53 -5.73 7.39 18.69
CA THR A 53 -4.94 8.53 18.23
C THR A 53 -3.47 8.17 17.97
N HIS A 54 -2.80 7.51 18.93
CA HIS A 54 -1.40 7.09 18.73
C HIS A 54 -1.30 6.01 17.66
N GLY A 55 -2.22 5.05 17.62
CA GLY A 55 -2.26 4.03 16.58
C GLY A 55 -2.44 4.64 15.20
N ALA A 56 -3.37 5.60 15.04
CA ALA A 56 -3.58 6.29 13.78
C ALA A 56 -2.35 7.10 13.35
N HIS A 57 -1.64 7.73 14.29
CA HIS A 57 -0.40 8.45 13.99
C HIS A 57 0.70 7.50 13.49
N ARG A 58 0.83 6.31 14.10
CA ARG A 58 1.78 5.28 13.66
C ARG A 58 1.52 4.80 12.23
N LEU A 59 0.26 4.80 11.76
CA LEU A 59 -0.05 4.41 10.37
C LEU A 59 0.55 5.37 9.34
N VAL A 60 0.76 6.64 9.71
CA VAL A 60 1.30 7.68 8.81
C VAL A 60 2.73 8.09 9.16
N SER A 61 3.34 7.50 10.20
CA SER A 61 4.69 7.89 10.65
C SER A 61 5.81 7.53 9.68
N HIS A 62 5.52 6.72 8.66
CA HIS A 62 6.43 6.48 7.52
C HIS A 62 6.70 7.76 6.70
N ARG A 63 5.87 8.79 6.88
CA ARG A 63 6.03 10.12 6.29
C ARG A 63 6.82 11.08 7.16
N LEU A 64 7.54 10.57 8.15
CA LEU A 64 8.45 11.36 8.95
C LEU A 64 9.87 10.88 8.64
N ASP A 65 10.84 11.79 8.60
CA ASP A 65 12.24 11.45 8.41
C ASP A 65 12.82 10.77 9.66
N GLN A 66 12.57 9.47 9.77
CA GLN A 66 13.11 8.61 10.82
C GLN A 66 14.57 8.21 10.56
N ARG A 67 15.02 8.27 9.30
CA ARG A 67 16.37 7.82 8.91
C ARG A 67 17.41 8.90 9.18
N GLY A 68 17.10 10.16 8.86
CA GLY A 68 17.90 11.32 9.25
C GLY A 68 17.70 11.72 10.71
N GLY A 69 16.66 11.18 11.37
CA GLY A 69 16.38 11.41 12.78
C GLY A 69 15.81 12.79 13.10
N SER A 70 15.53 13.60 12.08
CA SER A 70 14.91 14.93 12.23
C SER A 70 13.45 14.81 12.69
N GLY A 71 12.76 13.75 12.26
CA GLY A 71 11.31 13.61 12.46
C GLY A 71 10.49 14.59 11.62
N ASP A 72 11.13 15.33 10.71
CA ASP A 72 10.45 16.28 9.84
C ASP A 72 9.51 15.56 8.86
N PRO A 73 8.38 16.18 8.46
CA PRO A 73 7.50 15.60 7.46
C PRO A 73 8.21 15.40 6.11
N LEU A 74 7.99 14.23 5.53
CA LEU A 74 8.34 13.88 4.15
C LEU A 74 7.09 14.10 3.27
N PRO A 75 7.02 15.20 2.49
CA PRO A 75 5.80 15.59 1.80
C PRO A 75 5.33 14.51 0.83
N ARG A 76 4.11 14.00 1.06
CA ARG A 76 3.45 12.98 0.25
C ARG A 76 4.28 11.70 0.00
N PHE A 77 5.27 11.39 0.84
CA PHE A 77 6.07 10.18 0.70
C PHE A 77 5.17 8.94 0.78
N LEU A 78 5.22 8.08 -0.24
CA LEU A 78 4.29 6.94 -0.44
C LEU A 78 2.80 7.32 -0.44
N THR A 79 2.48 8.58 -0.75
CA THR A 79 1.11 9.06 -1.01
C THR A 79 1.07 9.99 -2.23
N GLY A 80 1.92 9.73 -3.24
CA GLY A 80 1.95 10.49 -4.49
C GLY A 80 3.11 11.49 -4.62
N GLY A 81 4.05 11.53 -3.68
CA GLY A 81 5.26 12.36 -3.76
C GLY A 81 6.37 11.77 -4.63
N LEU A 82 6.36 10.45 -4.86
CA LEU A 82 7.31 9.75 -5.73
C LEU A 82 6.63 9.42 -7.07
N ALA A 83 7.34 9.60 -8.18
CA ALA A 83 6.81 9.26 -9.50
C ALA A 83 6.50 7.76 -9.66
N CYS A 84 7.27 6.90 -9.00
CA CYS A 84 7.04 5.46 -8.95
C CYS A 84 5.92 5.03 -7.97
N TYR A 85 5.34 5.96 -7.20
CA TYR A 85 4.30 5.68 -6.22
C TYR A 85 3.23 6.76 -6.27
N ARG A 86 2.40 6.73 -7.32
CA ARG A 86 1.47 7.81 -7.69
C ARG A 86 0.31 7.30 -8.54
N ILE A 87 -0.74 8.11 -8.65
CA ILE A 87 -1.88 7.89 -9.53
C ILE A 87 -1.74 8.79 -10.76
N TYR A 88 -1.95 8.22 -11.95
CA TYR A 88 -1.86 8.90 -13.24
C TYR A 88 -3.17 8.78 -14.02
N GLU A 89 -3.55 9.86 -14.70
CA GLU A 89 -4.70 9.86 -15.61
C GLU A 89 -4.33 9.22 -16.96
N THR A 90 -5.28 8.49 -17.56
CA THR A 90 -5.15 7.86 -18.88
C THR A 90 -5.95 8.61 -19.94
N ALA A 91 -5.78 8.28 -21.23
CA ALA A 91 -6.39 9.02 -22.34
C ALA A 91 -7.93 9.11 -22.30
N ASP A 92 -8.57 8.17 -21.61
CA ASP A 92 -10.01 8.04 -21.43
C ASP A 92 -10.54 8.66 -20.12
N GLY A 93 -9.72 9.46 -19.42
CA GLY A 93 -10.07 10.10 -18.14
C GLY A 93 -10.19 9.12 -16.95
N ARG A 94 -9.82 7.85 -17.18
CA ARG A 94 -9.63 6.85 -16.12
C ARG A 94 -8.26 7.06 -15.48
N HIS A 95 -7.96 6.29 -14.44
CA HIS A 95 -6.72 6.44 -13.68
C HIS A 95 -6.04 5.10 -13.44
N LEU A 96 -4.72 5.15 -13.39
CA LEU A 96 -3.81 4.04 -13.20
C LEU A 96 -2.98 4.30 -11.94
N THR A 97 -2.83 3.30 -11.08
CA THR A 97 -1.95 3.32 -9.92
C THR A 97 -0.59 2.78 -10.32
N VAL A 98 0.47 3.48 -9.94
CA VAL A 98 1.85 2.99 -10.00
C VAL A 98 2.33 2.86 -8.56
N GLY A 99 2.81 1.66 -8.20
CA GLY A 99 3.38 1.34 -6.90
C GLY A 99 4.71 0.60 -7.02
N ALA A 100 5.52 0.98 -8.00
CA ALA A 100 6.77 0.33 -8.37
C ALA A 100 7.97 0.88 -7.55
N LEU A 101 7.89 0.79 -6.21
CA LEU A 101 8.88 1.40 -5.31
C LEU A 101 10.27 0.76 -5.43
N GLU A 102 10.34 -0.55 -5.67
CA GLU A 102 11.60 -1.27 -5.82
C GLU A 102 12.20 -1.03 -7.22
N PRO A 103 13.53 -0.78 -7.32
CA PRO A 103 14.18 -0.45 -8.60
C PRO A 103 13.90 -1.43 -9.74
N LYS A 104 13.83 -2.74 -9.46
CA LYS A 104 13.55 -3.76 -10.48
C LYS A 104 12.18 -3.58 -11.15
N PHE A 105 11.16 -3.22 -10.38
CA PHE A 105 9.79 -3.06 -10.90
C PHE A 105 9.67 -1.74 -11.67
N PHE A 106 10.31 -0.68 -11.18
CA PHE A 106 10.29 0.60 -11.88
C PHE A 106 11.07 0.55 -13.20
N HIS A 107 12.22 -0.13 -13.21
CA HIS A 107 12.97 -0.38 -14.43
C HIS A 107 12.14 -1.15 -15.44
N ARG A 108 11.51 -2.26 -15.02
CA ARG A 108 10.65 -3.04 -15.90
C ARG A 108 9.47 -2.22 -16.43
N LEU A 109 8.85 -1.41 -15.58
CA LEU A 109 7.79 -0.49 -16.01
C LEU A 109 8.29 0.46 -17.10
N CYS A 110 9.44 1.10 -16.90
CA CYS A 110 10.04 2.04 -17.84
C CYS A 110 10.37 1.37 -19.18
N GLU A 111 10.86 0.13 -19.18
CA GLU A 111 11.06 -0.65 -20.41
C GLU A 111 9.73 -0.93 -21.14
N VAL A 112 8.70 -1.38 -20.42
CA VAL A 112 7.41 -1.78 -21.01
C VAL A 112 6.68 -0.58 -21.62
N ILE A 113 6.82 0.61 -21.04
CA ILE A 113 6.26 1.86 -21.60
C ILE A 113 7.16 2.50 -22.66
N ASP A 114 8.26 1.83 -23.06
CA ASP A 114 9.23 2.29 -24.06
C ASP A 114 9.94 3.60 -23.67
N ARG A 115 10.25 3.76 -22.38
CA ARG A 115 10.93 4.93 -21.78
C ARG A 115 12.02 4.51 -20.77
N PRO A 116 12.96 3.62 -21.12
CA PRO A 116 13.94 3.06 -20.18
C PRO A 116 14.81 4.13 -19.49
N GLU A 117 15.05 5.27 -20.15
CA GLU A 117 15.84 6.38 -19.61
C GLU A 117 15.24 7.01 -18.34
N LEU A 118 13.94 6.82 -18.11
CA LEU A 118 13.27 7.31 -16.91
C LEU A 118 13.69 6.55 -15.65
N ALA A 119 14.17 5.31 -15.79
CA ALA A 119 14.54 4.46 -14.66
C ALA A 119 15.78 4.99 -13.90
N GLU A 120 16.64 5.75 -14.57
CA GLU A 120 17.90 6.27 -13.99
C GLU A 120 17.64 7.23 -12.83
N ARG A 121 16.52 7.95 -12.86
CA ARG A 121 16.19 9.03 -11.90
C ARG A 121 15.16 8.61 -10.85
N HIS A 122 14.91 7.31 -10.72
CA HIS A 122 13.84 6.71 -9.91
C HIS A 122 13.67 7.34 -8.51
N LEU A 123 14.75 7.45 -7.74
CA LEU A 123 14.72 7.93 -6.35
C LEU A 123 15.46 9.27 -6.15
N GLU A 124 15.76 9.99 -7.23
CA GLU A 124 16.35 11.34 -7.16
C GLU A 124 15.30 12.34 -6.67
N PRO A 125 15.45 12.97 -5.48
CA PRO A 125 14.44 13.86 -4.93
C PRO A 125 14.11 15.05 -5.84
N GLU A 126 15.13 15.67 -6.43
CA GLU A 126 15.01 16.84 -7.30
C GLU A 126 14.37 16.50 -8.66
N ALA A 127 14.34 15.22 -9.04
CA ALA A 127 13.79 14.75 -10.30
C ALA A 127 12.31 14.39 -10.25
N GLN A 128 11.73 14.21 -9.05
CA GLN A 128 10.43 13.55 -8.90
C GLN A 128 9.29 14.27 -9.64
N GLU A 129 9.29 15.60 -9.64
CA GLU A 129 8.25 16.38 -10.33
C GLU A 129 8.34 16.19 -11.85
N GLU A 130 9.55 16.34 -12.41
CA GLU A 130 9.80 16.15 -13.84
C GLU A 130 9.51 14.70 -14.28
N LEU A 131 10.02 13.72 -13.54
CA LEU A 131 9.79 12.30 -13.81
C LEU A 131 8.30 11.97 -13.80
N SER A 132 7.56 12.53 -12.84
CA SER A 132 6.13 12.33 -12.76
C SER A 132 5.36 12.97 -13.92
N SER A 133 5.79 14.14 -14.38
CA SER A 133 5.20 14.79 -15.57
C SER A 133 5.41 13.95 -16.83
N GLN A 134 6.61 13.36 -16.99
CA GLN A 134 6.90 12.48 -18.12
C GLN A 134 6.09 11.17 -18.07
N LEU A 135 5.94 10.56 -16.90
CA LEU A 135 5.06 9.40 -16.73
C LEU A 135 3.60 9.76 -16.99
N ALA A 136 3.13 10.90 -16.48
CA ALA A 136 1.76 11.37 -16.73
C ALA A 136 1.48 11.55 -18.23
N ALA A 137 2.39 12.22 -18.96
CA ALA A 137 2.28 12.37 -20.41
C ALA A 137 2.30 11.02 -21.13
N THR A 138 3.10 10.07 -20.65
CA THR A 138 3.15 8.72 -21.22
C THR A 138 1.82 7.99 -21.00
N PHE A 139 1.31 7.94 -19.77
CA PHE A 139 0.06 7.24 -19.46
C PHE A 139 -1.17 7.89 -20.10
N ALA A 140 -1.16 9.22 -20.32
CA ALA A 140 -2.21 9.93 -21.03
C ALA A 140 -2.30 9.60 -22.54
N ALA A 141 -1.35 8.84 -23.10
CA ALA A 141 -1.33 8.52 -24.53
C ALA A 141 -2.24 7.34 -24.93
N ARG A 142 -2.69 6.51 -23.97
CA ARG A 142 -3.54 5.32 -24.23
C ARG A 142 -4.64 5.20 -23.18
N SER A 143 -5.69 4.45 -23.49
CA SER A 143 -6.76 4.17 -22.53
C SER A 143 -6.27 3.28 -21.39
N LEU A 144 -6.98 3.28 -20.25
CA LEU A 144 -6.66 2.38 -19.14
C LEU A 144 -6.65 0.91 -19.59
N ALA A 145 -7.64 0.49 -20.39
CA ALA A 145 -7.73 -0.89 -20.87
C ALA A 145 -6.54 -1.31 -21.74
N ASP A 146 -5.99 -0.40 -22.55
CA ASP A 146 -4.80 -0.68 -23.37
C ASP A 146 -3.55 -0.86 -22.50
N TRP A 147 -3.40 -0.02 -21.46
CA TRP A 147 -2.31 -0.16 -20.50
C TRP A 147 -2.39 -1.44 -19.71
N LEU A 148 -3.56 -1.79 -19.18
CA LEU A 148 -3.73 -3.03 -18.43
C LEU A 148 -3.42 -4.26 -19.28
N ARG A 149 -3.84 -4.29 -20.55
CA ARG A 149 -3.47 -5.37 -21.48
C ARG A 149 -1.97 -5.47 -21.72
N LEU A 150 -1.26 -4.34 -21.71
CA LEU A 150 0.20 -4.33 -21.85
C LEU A 150 0.89 -4.87 -20.58
N PHE A 151 0.34 -4.58 -19.40
CA PHE A 151 0.93 -4.97 -18.11
C PHE A 151 0.56 -6.37 -17.63
N ASP A 152 -0.50 -6.98 -18.17
CA ASP A 152 -1.04 -8.28 -17.72
C ASP A 152 -0.01 -9.42 -17.71
N ALA A 153 0.96 -9.39 -18.64
CA ALA A 153 2.01 -10.40 -18.76
C ALA A 153 3.35 -9.99 -18.10
N GLU A 154 3.38 -8.86 -17.39
CA GLU A 154 4.59 -8.21 -16.94
C GLU A 154 4.69 -8.18 -15.42
N ASP A 155 5.91 -8.34 -14.89
CA ASP A 155 6.18 -8.21 -13.44
C ASP A 155 6.32 -6.72 -13.07
N VAL A 156 5.20 -5.99 -13.15
CA VAL A 156 5.12 -4.55 -12.82
C VAL A 156 4.05 -4.28 -11.77
N CYS A 157 4.34 -3.37 -10.84
CA CYS A 157 3.41 -2.97 -9.78
C CYS A 157 2.50 -1.84 -10.26
N VAL A 158 1.61 -2.16 -11.19
CA VAL A 158 0.66 -1.23 -11.79
C VAL A 158 -0.75 -1.82 -11.78
N GLY A 159 -1.78 -0.99 -11.56
CA GLY A 159 -3.16 -1.44 -11.61
C GLY A 159 -4.15 -0.32 -11.93
N PRO A 160 -5.44 -0.64 -12.07
CA PRO A 160 -6.47 0.37 -12.24
C PRO A 160 -6.77 1.08 -10.92
N VAL A 161 -7.16 2.34 -10.99
CA VAL A 161 -8.07 2.91 -9.99
C VAL A 161 -9.47 2.40 -10.31
N ALA A 162 -9.82 1.27 -9.70
CA ALA A 162 -11.13 0.66 -9.83
C ALA A 162 -12.20 1.48 -9.10
N THR A 163 -13.39 1.51 -9.66
CA THR A 163 -14.60 2.01 -9.00
C THR A 163 -15.09 0.99 -7.96
N LEU A 164 -15.93 1.43 -7.02
CA LEU A 164 -16.58 0.52 -6.08
C LEU A 164 -17.45 -0.53 -6.78
N ALA A 165 -18.07 -0.18 -7.91
CA ALA A 165 -18.87 -1.12 -8.69
C ALA A 165 -17.99 -2.21 -9.32
N GLU A 166 -16.89 -1.83 -9.99
CA GLU A 166 -15.93 -2.79 -10.56
C GLU A 166 -15.33 -3.69 -9.47
N GLY A 167 -15.03 -3.14 -8.29
CA GLY A 167 -14.58 -3.94 -7.14
C GLY A 167 -15.64 -4.92 -6.64
N ALA A 168 -16.90 -4.48 -6.50
CA ALA A 168 -18.00 -5.34 -6.11
C ALA A 168 -18.30 -6.44 -7.14
N ASP A 169 -18.17 -6.14 -8.43
CA ASP A 169 -18.32 -7.12 -9.50
C ASP A 169 -17.21 -8.18 -9.45
N ALA A 170 -15.97 -7.78 -9.10
CA ALA A 170 -14.83 -8.69 -9.00
C ALA A 170 -14.83 -9.55 -7.72
N PHE A 171 -15.22 -8.98 -6.58
CA PHE A 171 -15.06 -9.61 -5.26
C PHE A 171 -16.38 -9.95 -4.56
N GLY A 172 -17.52 -9.50 -5.08
CA GLY A 172 -18.82 -9.62 -4.41
C GLY A 172 -18.98 -8.66 -3.23
N VAL A 173 -20.05 -8.86 -2.46
CA VAL A 173 -20.40 -8.07 -1.26
C VAL A 173 -20.05 -8.82 0.04
N GLU A 174 -19.71 -10.10 -0.07
CA GLU A 174 -19.42 -10.99 1.07
C GLU A 174 -17.91 -11.17 1.27
N THR A 175 -17.53 -11.59 2.47
CA THR A 175 -16.14 -11.94 2.80
C THR A 175 -15.68 -13.11 1.94
N GLY A 176 -14.45 -13.03 1.41
CA GLY A 176 -13.83 -14.08 0.59
C GLY A 176 -13.80 -15.46 1.24
N PRO A 177 -13.26 -16.48 0.54
CA PRO A 177 -13.29 -17.86 1.00
C PRO A 177 -12.66 -18.00 2.41
N PRO A 178 -13.19 -18.88 3.27
CA PRO A 178 -12.64 -19.07 4.60
C PRO A 178 -11.20 -19.57 4.52
N SER A 179 -10.36 -19.13 5.46
CA SER A 179 -9.01 -19.66 5.60
C SER A 179 -9.03 -21.16 5.89
N ALA A 180 -8.01 -21.87 5.39
CA ALA A 180 -7.82 -23.27 5.74
C ALA A 180 -7.66 -23.44 7.26
N PRO A 181 -8.15 -24.54 7.86
CA PRO A 181 -7.98 -24.81 9.28
C PRO A 181 -6.50 -24.86 9.68
N VAL A 182 -6.20 -24.41 10.90
CA VAL A 182 -4.86 -24.56 11.48
C VAL A 182 -4.44 -26.03 11.42
N GLY A 183 -3.25 -26.28 10.87
CA GLY A 183 -2.71 -27.63 10.72
C GLY A 183 -2.88 -28.24 9.33
N HIS A 184 -3.79 -27.71 8.49
CA HIS A 184 -4.09 -28.28 7.16
C HIS A 184 -2.84 -28.51 6.31
N ASP A 185 -2.01 -27.48 6.17
CA ASP A 185 -0.81 -27.51 5.31
C ASP A 185 0.50 -27.79 6.05
N THR A 186 0.44 -28.05 7.37
CA THR A 186 1.65 -28.09 8.22
C THR A 186 2.64 -29.16 7.78
N ALA A 187 2.17 -30.36 7.41
CA ALA A 187 3.06 -31.44 6.96
C ALA A 187 3.71 -31.11 5.60
N ALA A 188 2.95 -30.51 4.69
CA ALA A 188 3.44 -30.13 3.37
C ALA A 188 4.55 -29.07 3.47
N TRP A 189 4.31 -27.99 4.23
CA TRP A 189 5.32 -26.95 4.44
C TRP A 189 6.54 -27.43 5.20
N ARG A 190 6.37 -28.34 6.16
CA ARG A 190 7.50 -28.99 6.85
C ARG A 190 8.40 -29.75 5.87
N ALA A 191 7.80 -30.52 4.96
CA ALA A 191 8.54 -31.22 3.93
C ALA A 191 9.25 -30.26 2.96
N GLU A 192 8.56 -29.20 2.51
CA GLU A 192 9.11 -28.20 1.59
C GLU A 192 10.28 -27.42 2.21
N LEU A 193 10.15 -27.05 3.49
CA LEU A 193 11.16 -26.28 4.23
C LEU A 193 12.25 -27.15 4.87
N GLY A 194 12.18 -28.48 4.72
CA GLY A 194 13.17 -29.41 5.27
C GLY A 194 13.12 -29.58 6.79
N PHE A 195 11.99 -29.27 7.43
CA PHE A 195 11.75 -29.55 8.84
C PHE A 195 11.10 -30.93 8.99
N PHE A 196 11.86 -31.94 9.42
CA PHE A 196 11.36 -33.29 9.73
C PHE A 196 10.74 -33.37 11.13
#